data_AF-A0A965YRC1-F1
#
_entry.id   AF-A0A965YRC1-F1
#
_cell.length_a   1.000
_cell.length_b   1.000
_cell.length_c   1.000
_cell.angle_alpha   90.00
_cell.angle_beta   90.00
_cell.angle_gamma   90.00
#
_symmetry.space_group_name_H-M   'P 1'
#
loop_
_entity.id
_entity.type
_entity.pdbx_description
1 polymer ?
#
loop_
_entity_poly.entity_id
_entity_poly.type
_entity_poly.pdbx_seq_one_letter_code
_entity_poly.pdbx_strand_id
1 'polypeptide(L)'
;LRIRSKRPTSEYDSDEMEECTDAYVDFIMEQVELARKSCTDPIILIEQRLDFSCYVPDGFGTGDCVIISDDRLHIVDFKYGMGVLVDAEDNPQMKLYALGALEIYDSLYDIKEISMTIFQPRRENVSTWTVPVEELKAWAEEELKPKAAKAYQGEGEYMPGPWCTFCRASSRCRARADENLKLAQMEFKMPPLLTDSEIEEVLTILPDLTKWANEITVYATDAAVNHGKEWHGFKVVEGRSVRKYKDENAVAEKAVISGYKDIYRKSLIPMTEMQKLMGKTKFEEILGNLIYKPPGKPTLVPNSDKRPAMNVADAKNEFNEIMEG
;
A
#
# COMPACT_ATOMS: atom_id res chain seq x y z
N LEU A 1 52.57 22.21 0.56
CA LEU A 1 52.80 22.88 -0.73
C LEU A 1 52.57 24.39 -0.56
N ARG A 2 53.54 25.27 -0.88
CA ARG A 2 53.32 26.74 -0.91
C ARG A 2 53.16 27.20 -2.37
N ILE A 3 52.15 26.68 -3.05
CA ILE A 3 51.78 27.15 -4.37
C ILE A 3 50.94 28.42 -4.17
N ARG A 4 51.48 29.57 -4.57
CA ARG A 4 50.73 30.84 -4.55
C ARG A 4 49.73 30.82 -5.70
N SER A 5 48.47 30.53 -5.43
CA SER A 5 47.36 30.80 -6.35
C SER A 5 46.67 32.11 -5.95
N LYS A 6 46.03 32.76 -6.91
CA LYS A 6 45.15 33.91 -6.65
C LYS A 6 43.76 33.34 -6.36
N ARG A 7 43.22 33.61 -5.16
CA ARG A 7 41.86 33.17 -4.82
C ARG A 7 40.86 33.76 -5.82
N PRO A 8 39.94 32.96 -6.38
CA PRO A 8 38.83 33.50 -7.16
C PRO A 8 37.97 34.40 -6.26
N THR A 9 37.47 35.49 -6.81
CA THR A 9 36.53 36.38 -6.13
C THR A 9 35.11 35.96 -6.45
N SER A 10 34.30 35.68 -5.44
CA SER A 10 32.89 35.30 -5.59
C SER A 10 31.99 36.28 -4.84
N GLU A 11 30.80 36.56 -5.37
CA GLU A 11 29.75 37.28 -4.64
C GLU A 11 29.16 36.46 -3.47
N TYR A 12 29.47 35.16 -3.44
CA TYR A 12 29.05 34.22 -2.41
C TYR A 12 30.15 33.97 -1.35
N ASP A 13 31.29 34.66 -1.42
CA ASP A 13 32.32 34.58 -0.39
C ASP A 13 31.78 35.13 0.93
N SER A 14 31.92 34.34 2.00
CA SER A 14 31.47 34.71 3.36
C SER A 14 32.43 34.18 4.41
N ASP A 15 32.46 34.83 5.57
CA ASP A 15 33.28 34.39 6.72
C ASP A 15 32.97 32.93 7.11
N GLU A 16 31.70 32.51 7.10
CA GLU A 16 31.29 31.11 7.35
C GLU A 16 31.91 30.14 6.33
N MET A 17 31.99 30.53 5.06
CA MET A 17 32.62 29.69 4.03
C MET A 17 34.12 29.56 4.28
N GLU A 18 34.80 30.65 4.67
CA GLU A 18 36.22 30.63 5.04
C GLU A 18 36.48 29.70 6.22
N GLU A 19 35.74 29.88 7.32
CA GLU A 19 35.83 29.04 8.51
C GLU A 19 35.60 27.55 8.19
N CYS A 20 34.59 27.24 7.36
CA CYS A 20 34.32 25.87 6.93
C CYS A 20 35.46 25.26 6.11
N THR A 21 36.07 26.04 5.21
CA THR A 21 37.21 25.57 4.40
C THR A 21 38.49 25.47 5.21
N ASP A 22 38.73 26.37 6.16
CA ASP A 22 39.88 26.31 7.06
C ASP A 22 39.78 25.08 7.97
N ALA A 23 38.60 24.80 8.52
CA ALA A 23 38.36 23.58 9.31
C ALA A 23 38.58 22.29 8.50
N TYR A 24 38.21 22.29 7.21
CA TYR A 24 38.50 21.17 6.31
C TYR A 24 40.00 21.01 6.10
N VAL A 25 40.73 22.10 5.84
CA VAL A 25 42.20 22.08 5.68
C VAL A 25 42.88 21.55 6.95
N ASP A 26 42.45 22.01 8.12
CA ASP A 26 42.97 21.54 9.41
C ASP A 26 42.75 20.03 9.56
N PHE A 27 41.54 19.55 9.27
CA PHE A 27 41.23 18.12 9.29
C PHE A 27 42.11 17.31 8.32
N ILE A 28 42.29 17.77 7.08
CA ILE A 28 43.17 17.10 6.11
C ILE A 28 44.62 17.05 6.63
N MET A 29 45.12 18.15 7.18
CA MET A 29 46.47 18.20 7.74
C MET A 29 46.62 17.21 8.90
N GLU A 30 45.63 17.06 9.77
CA GLU A 30 45.62 16.02 10.81
C GLU A 30 45.71 14.60 10.22
N GLN A 31 44.94 14.29 9.16
CA GLN A 31 44.99 12.99 8.51
C GLN A 31 46.35 12.73 7.84
N VAL A 32 46.95 13.76 7.23
CA VAL A 32 48.30 13.67 6.65
C VAL A 32 49.33 13.37 7.74
N GLU A 33 49.27 14.05 8.88
CA GLU A 33 50.18 13.78 10.00
C GLU A 33 49.97 12.38 10.59
N LEU A 34 48.74 11.85 10.58
CA LEU A 34 48.48 10.46 10.93
C LEU A 34 49.12 9.48 9.94
N ALA A 35 48.96 9.71 8.63
CA ALA A 35 49.59 8.89 7.59
C ALA A 35 51.12 8.92 7.67
N ARG A 36 51.70 10.08 8.04
CA ARG A 36 53.16 10.24 8.24
C ARG A 36 53.73 9.38 9.38
N LYS A 37 52.90 8.88 10.30
CA LYS A 37 53.36 8.00 11.39
C LYS A 37 53.70 6.60 10.89
N SER A 38 53.04 6.12 9.83
CA SER A 38 53.23 4.79 9.25
C SER A 38 53.93 4.81 7.88
N CYS A 39 53.93 5.94 7.18
CA CYS A 39 54.52 6.11 5.86
C CYS A 39 55.42 7.37 5.84
N THR A 40 56.63 7.28 5.28
CA THR A 40 57.59 8.40 5.32
C THR A 40 57.18 9.53 4.37
N ASP A 41 56.55 9.18 3.26
CA ASP A 41 56.23 10.05 2.13
C ASP A 41 54.82 9.81 1.58
N PRO A 42 53.75 10.04 2.38
CA PRO A 42 52.39 9.89 1.89
C PRO A 42 52.12 10.86 0.73
N ILE A 43 51.42 10.37 -0.28
CA ILE A 43 50.99 11.18 -1.42
C ILE A 43 49.65 11.84 -1.08
N ILE A 44 49.53 13.12 -1.42
CA ILE A 44 48.30 13.91 -1.22
C ILE A 44 47.90 14.48 -2.58
N LEU A 45 46.71 14.15 -3.01
CA LEU A 45 46.11 14.60 -4.27
C LEU A 45 44.87 15.43 -3.94
N ILE A 46 44.74 16.56 -4.61
CA ILE A 46 43.63 17.51 -4.42
C ILE A 46 42.90 17.62 -5.75
N GLU A 47 41.57 17.60 -5.73
CA GLU A 47 40.72 17.62 -6.93
C GLU A 47 41.10 16.52 -7.94
N GLN A 48 41.33 15.30 -7.42
CA GLN A 48 41.79 14.18 -8.22
C GLN A 48 40.62 13.59 -9.02
N ARG A 49 40.78 13.46 -10.34
CA ARG A 49 39.84 12.70 -11.17
C ARG A 49 39.96 11.21 -10.86
N LEU A 50 38.85 10.58 -10.52
CA LEU A 50 38.72 9.17 -10.15
C LEU A 50 37.87 8.46 -11.20
N ASP A 51 38.49 7.60 -11.99
CA ASP A 51 37.84 6.86 -13.08
C ASP A 51 37.49 5.46 -12.59
N PHE A 52 36.21 5.13 -12.57
CA PHE A 52 35.69 3.81 -12.20
C PHE A 52 34.88 3.19 -13.35
N SER A 53 35.22 3.57 -14.58
CA SER A 53 34.50 3.15 -15.79
C SER A 53 34.56 1.64 -16.06
N CYS A 54 35.54 0.95 -15.48
CA CYS A 54 35.64 -0.51 -15.49
C CYS A 54 34.49 -1.19 -14.71
N TYR A 55 33.84 -0.48 -13.77
CA TYR A 55 32.69 -0.95 -13.01
C TYR A 55 31.36 -0.37 -13.52
N VAL A 56 31.35 0.92 -13.83
CA VAL A 56 30.16 1.66 -14.28
C VAL A 56 30.49 2.33 -15.61
N PRO A 57 29.90 1.95 -16.75
CA PRO A 57 30.24 2.56 -18.04
C PRO A 57 30.13 4.09 -18.00
N ASP A 58 31.16 4.78 -18.52
CA ASP A 58 31.32 6.24 -18.49
C ASP A 58 31.37 6.86 -17.07
N GLY A 59 31.53 6.04 -16.03
CA GLY A 59 31.53 6.44 -14.62
C GLY A 59 32.86 7.05 -14.17
N PHE A 60 32.81 8.31 -13.73
CA PHE A 60 33.93 8.99 -13.09
C PHE A 60 33.44 10.02 -12.06
N GLY A 61 34.35 10.47 -11.21
CA GLY A 61 34.15 11.58 -10.28
C GLY A 61 35.41 12.39 -10.06
N THR A 62 35.30 13.39 -9.19
CA THR A 62 36.44 14.16 -8.68
C THR A 62 36.40 14.04 -7.17
N GLY A 63 37.46 13.48 -6.58
CA GLY A 63 37.64 13.45 -5.13
C GLY A 63 38.35 14.72 -4.67
N ASP A 64 37.82 15.36 -3.63
CA ASP A 64 38.34 16.63 -3.12
C ASP A 64 39.75 16.46 -2.54
N CYS A 65 39.96 15.42 -1.71
CA CYS A 65 41.27 15.02 -1.23
C CYS A 65 41.42 13.49 -1.21
N VAL A 66 42.55 13.01 -1.72
CA VAL A 66 42.97 11.61 -1.65
C VAL A 66 44.36 11.55 -1.02
N ILE A 67 44.49 10.80 0.06
CA ILE A 67 45.74 10.56 0.78
C ILE A 67 46.10 9.08 0.59
N ILE A 68 47.32 8.81 0.16
CA ILE A 68 47.81 7.46 -0.11
C ILE A 68 49.04 7.23 0.76
N SER A 69 49.00 6.14 1.52
CA SER A 69 50.11 5.60 2.30
C SER A 69 50.30 4.11 1.96
N ASP A 70 51.44 3.54 2.32
CA ASP A 70 51.89 2.19 1.92
C ASP A 70 50.78 1.12 1.92
N ASP A 71 49.99 1.04 3.00
CA ASP A 71 48.93 0.03 3.17
C ASP A 71 47.51 0.62 3.27
N ARG A 72 47.33 1.94 3.11
CA ARG A 72 46.02 2.60 3.27
C ARG A 72 45.77 3.68 2.23
N LEU A 73 44.52 3.70 1.76
CA LEU A 73 43.96 4.75 0.92
C LEU A 73 42.92 5.54 1.74
N HIS A 74 42.98 6.86 1.73
CA HIS A 74 42.01 7.70 2.44
C HIS A 74 41.42 8.75 1.51
N ILE A 75 40.11 8.72 1.32
CA ILE A 75 39.37 9.71 0.54
C ILE A 75 38.57 10.57 1.50
N VAL A 76 38.71 11.89 1.36
CA VAL A 76 37.95 12.86 2.16
C VAL A 76 37.18 13.77 1.21
N ASP A 77 35.86 13.73 1.29
CA ASP A 77 34.94 14.50 0.46
C ASP A 77 34.26 15.59 1.30
N PHE A 78 34.30 16.82 0.81
CA PHE A 78 33.77 18.01 1.45
C PHE A 78 32.32 18.26 1.03
N LYS A 79 31.42 18.32 2.02
CA LYS A 79 30.01 18.64 1.80
C LYS A 79 29.65 19.96 2.46
N TYR A 80 29.34 20.97 1.66
CA TYR A 80 28.91 22.29 2.17
C TYR A 80 27.40 22.39 2.47
N GLY A 81 26.59 21.42 2.07
CA GLY A 81 25.13 21.51 2.19
C GLY A 81 24.64 21.55 3.64
N MET A 82 23.68 22.43 3.95
CA MET A 82 23.03 22.49 5.28
C MET A 82 21.75 21.62 5.34
N GLY A 83 21.15 21.22 4.22
CA GLY A 83 19.80 20.61 4.23
C GLY A 83 19.74 19.12 4.62
N VAL A 84 20.68 18.32 4.14
CA VAL A 84 20.73 16.87 4.34
C VAL A 84 22.05 16.50 4.99
N LEU A 85 22.00 15.75 6.10
CA LEU A 85 23.19 15.16 6.70
C LEU A 85 23.67 14.02 5.80
N VAL A 86 24.95 14.01 5.47
CA VAL A 86 25.55 12.99 4.61
C VAL A 86 26.48 12.13 5.46
N ASP A 87 26.20 10.83 5.51
CA ASP A 87 27.00 9.87 6.27
C ASP A 87 27.97 9.11 5.36
N ALA A 88 29.12 8.70 5.90
CA ALA A 88 30.15 7.96 5.17
C ALA A 88 29.95 6.44 5.22
N GLU A 89 29.24 5.92 6.23
CA GLU A 89 28.96 4.50 6.37
C GLU A 89 28.13 4.00 5.19
N ASP A 90 28.64 2.95 4.54
CA ASP A 90 28.02 2.30 3.39
C ASP A 90 27.67 3.26 2.23
N ASN A 91 28.34 4.41 2.13
CA ASN A 91 27.98 5.47 1.17
C ASN A 91 28.40 5.11 -0.27
N PRO A 92 27.46 4.95 -1.23
CA PRO A 92 27.81 4.52 -2.59
C PRO A 92 28.69 5.50 -3.36
N GLN A 93 28.58 6.81 -3.12
CA GLN A 93 29.45 7.81 -3.76
C GLN A 93 30.89 7.60 -3.31
N MET A 94 31.10 7.48 -1.99
CA MET A 94 32.45 7.29 -1.44
C MET A 94 33.06 5.98 -1.90
N LYS A 95 32.28 4.89 -1.93
CA LYS A 95 32.71 3.60 -2.48
C LYS A 95 33.14 3.69 -3.94
N LEU A 96 32.40 4.41 -4.78
CA LEU A 96 32.77 4.63 -6.19
C LEU A 96 34.08 5.41 -6.31
N TYR A 97 34.27 6.45 -5.50
CA TYR A 97 35.53 7.20 -5.47
C TYR A 97 36.69 6.31 -5.02
N ALA A 98 36.46 5.46 -4.00
CA ALA A 98 37.44 4.47 -3.54
C ALA A 98 37.84 3.49 -4.64
N LEU A 99 36.88 2.95 -5.40
CA LEU A 99 37.18 2.10 -6.54
C LEU A 99 37.99 2.82 -7.62
N GLY A 100 37.63 4.05 -7.95
CA GLY A 100 38.36 4.83 -8.96
C GLY A 100 39.78 5.20 -8.52
N ALA A 101 40.00 5.42 -7.23
CA ALA A 101 41.34 5.64 -6.68
C ALA A 101 42.15 4.33 -6.66
N LEU A 102 41.54 3.20 -6.25
CA LEU A 102 42.19 1.90 -6.28
C LEU A 102 42.62 1.51 -7.69
N GLU A 103 41.79 1.72 -8.71
CA GLU A 103 42.15 1.39 -10.10
C GLU A 103 43.47 2.06 -10.54
N ILE A 104 43.75 3.26 -10.04
CA ILE A 104 44.97 4.01 -10.36
C ILE A 104 46.16 3.52 -9.52
N TYR A 105 45.96 3.18 -8.24
CA TYR A 105 47.04 3.06 -7.25
C TYR A 105 47.25 1.66 -6.66
N ASP A 106 46.31 0.72 -6.79
CA ASP A 106 46.38 -0.66 -6.26
C ASP A 106 47.55 -1.45 -6.86
N SER A 107 47.96 -1.12 -8.09
CA SER A 107 49.14 -1.74 -8.72
C SER A 107 50.48 -1.14 -8.27
N LEU A 108 50.44 0.02 -7.61
CA LEU A 108 51.61 0.78 -7.17
C LEU A 108 51.88 0.62 -5.67
N TYR A 109 50.83 0.36 -4.88
CA TYR A 109 50.85 0.27 -3.42
C TYR A 109 50.12 -1.00 -2.93
N ASP A 110 50.60 -1.62 -1.86
CA ASP A 110 49.96 -2.80 -1.22
C ASP A 110 48.81 -2.36 -0.30
N ILE A 111 47.81 -1.69 -0.87
CA ILE A 111 46.68 -1.11 -0.12
C ILE A 111 45.81 -2.22 0.45
N LYS A 112 45.59 -2.21 1.77
CA LYS A 112 44.81 -3.22 2.50
C LYS A 112 43.48 -2.69 2.97
N GLU A 113 43.48 -1.44 3.41
CA GLU A 113 42.30 -0.76 3.94
C GLU A 113 42.05 0.57 3.24
N ILE A 114 40.78 0.94 3.18
CA ILE A 114 40.34 2.20 2.62
C ILE A 114 39.51 2.92 3.68
N SER A 115 39.90 4.14 4.01
CA SER A 115 39.12 5.06 4.82
C SER A 115 38.40 6.06 3.90
N MET A 116 37.13 6.28 4.14
CA MET A 116 36.28 7.22 3.42
C MET A 116 35.65 8.16 4.42
N THR A 117 35.91 9.45 4.27
CA THR A 117 35.39 10.49 5.18
C THR A 117 34.49 11.45 4.41
N ILE A 118 33.31 11.70 4.97
CA ILE A 118 32.49 12.86 4.62
C ILE A 118 32.79 13.95 5.66
N PHE A 119 33.24 15.10 5.20
CA PHE A 119 33.45 16.29 6.03
C PHE A 119 32.38 17.34 5.72
N GLN A 120 31.43 17.53 6.64
CA GLN A 120 30.28 18.42 6.49
C GLN A 120 30.22 19.45 7.62
N PRO A 121 30.97 20.56 7.51
CA PRO A 121 31.24 21.45 8.64
C PRO A 121 29.99 22.19 9.14
N ARG A 122 29.08 22.58 8.24
CA ARG A 122 27.83 23.28 8.60
C ARG A 122 26.82 22.44 9.38
N ARG A 123 27.07 21.14 9.49
CA ARG A 123 26.30 20.18 10.29
C ARG A 123 27.12 19.63 11.46
N GLU A 124 28.32 20.16 11.69
CA GLU A 124 29.30 19.65 12.66
C GLU A 124 29.53 18.14 12.50
N ASN A 125 29.49 17.66 11.25
CA ASN A 125 29.52 16.23 10.95
C ASN A 125 30.82 15.86 10.26
N VAL A 126 31.58 14.98 10.90
CA VAL A 126 32.74 14.30 10.32
C VAL A 126 32.49 12.81 10.50
N SER A 127 32.07 12.16 9.41
CA SER A 127 31.74 10.74 9.41
C SER A 127 32.82 10.00 8.64
N THR A 128 33.40 8.96 9.22
CA THR A 128 34.44 8.14 8.59
C THR A 128 34.06 6.68 8.64
N TRP A 129 34.15 6.03 7.50
CA TRP A 129 33.94 4.61 7.37
C TRP A 129 35.18 3.96 6.76
N THR A 130 35.61 2.84 7.34
CA THR A 130 36.81 2.13 6.90
C THR A 130 36.45 0.69 6.59
N VAL A 131 36.91 0.22 5.43
CA VAL A 131 36.67 -1.15 4.96
C VAL A 131 37.95 -1.77 4.37
N PRO A 132 38.09 -3.10 4.43
CA PRO A 132 39.11 -3.81 3.66
C PRO A 132 38.89 -3.63 2.15
N VAL A 133 39.97 -3.61 1.38
CA VAL A 133 39.91 -3.53 -0.10
C VAL A 133 39.06 -4.66 -0.69
N GLU A 134 39.19 -5.87 -0.15
CA GLU A 134 38.45 -7.05 -0.62
C GLU A 134 36.93 -6.89 -0.47
N GLU A 135 36.47 -6.27 0.61
CA GLU A 135 35.04 -6.03 0.83
C GLU A 135 34.49 -5.02 -0.20
N LEU A 136 35.25 -3.97 -0.49
CA LEU A 136 34.87 -2.99 -1.51
C LEU A 136 34.86 -3.63 -2.90
N LYS A 137 35.86 -4.45 -3.25
CA LYS A 137 35.93 -5.18 -4.53
C LYS A 137 34.76 -6.17 -4.65
N ALA A 138 34.42 -6.88 -3.58
CA ALA A 138 33.26 -7.78 -3.57
C ALA A 138 31.95 -7.03 -3.85
N TRP A 139 31.70 -5.90 -3.18
CA TRP A 139 30.55 -5.05 -3.47
C TRP A 139 30.52 -4.58 -4.94
N ALA A 140 31.70 -4.24 -5.49
CA ALA A 140 31.83 -3.78 -6.86
C ALA A 140 31.40 -4.86 -7.88
N GLU A 141 31.79 -6.11 -7.66
CA GLU A 141 31.46 -7.24 -8.54
C GLU A 141 30.03 -7.75 -8.34
N GLU A 142 29.60 -7.92 -7.09
CA GLU A 142 28.33 -8.60 -6.76
C GLU A 142 27.11 -7.68 -6.88
N GLU A 143 27.28 -6.39 -6.64
CA GLU A 143 26.17 -5.44 -6.57
C GLU A 143 26.29 -4.32 -7.60
N LEU A 144 27.42 -3.60 -7.61
CA LEU A 144 27.57 -2.40 -8.42
C LEU A 144 27.52 -2.70 -9.92
N LYS A 145 28.38 -3.58 -10.42
CA LYS A 145 28.46 -3.92 -11.85
C LYS A 145 27.12 -4.40 -12.42
N PRO A 146 26.40 -5.35 -11.79
CA PRO A 146 25.09 -5.79 -12.29
C PRO A 146 24.05 -4.66 -12.33
N LYS A 147 24.01 -3.80 -11.31
CA LYS A 147 23.09 -2.66 -11.26
C LYS A 147 23.44 -1.60 -12.31
N ALA A 148 24.72 -1.30 -12.49
CA ALA A 148 25.21 -0.37 -13.48
C ALA A 148 24.89 -0.84 -14.90
N ALA A 149 25.07 -2.12 -15.21
CA ALA A 149 24.72 -2.70 -16.51
C ALA A 149 23.23 -2.55 -16.84
N LYS A 150 22.34 -2.87 -15.88
CA LYS A 150 20.89 -2.69 -16.05
C LYS A 150 20.54 -1.22 -16.28
N ALA A 151 21.07 -0.32 -15.45
CA ALA A 151 20.83 1.12 -15.58
C ALA A 151 21.28 1.66 -16.94
N TYR A 152 22.44 1.22 -17.44
CA TYR A 152 22.96 1.64 -18.74
C TYR A 152 22.10 1.15 -19.92
N GLN A 153 21.48 -0.01 -19.77
CA GLN A 153 20.53 -0.56 -20.76
C GLN A 153 19.12 0.07 -20.65
N GLY A 154 18.90 0.97 -19.69
CA GLY A 154 17.59 1.54 -19.40
C GLY A 154 16.63 0.56 -18.72
N GLU A 155 17.16 -0.53 -18.17
CA GLU A 155 16.42 -1.51 -17.38
C GLU A 155 16.40 -1.14 -15.89
N GLY A 156 15.66 -1.92 -15.11
CA GLY A 156 15.55 -1.78 -13.66
C GLY A 156 14.15 -1.42 -13.20
N GLU A 157 14.00 -1.31 -11.89
CA GLU A 157 12.71 -1.02 -11.24
C GLU A 157 12.69 0.41 -10.71
N TYR A 158 11.54 1.06 -10.84
CA TYR A 158 11.34 2.37 -10.23
C TYR A 158 11.09 2.22 -8.74
N MET A 159 12.07 2.61 -7.92
CA MET A 159 11.98 2.54 -6.46
C MET A 159 11.84 3.94 -5.86
N PRO A 160 10.66 4.32 -5.35
CA PRO A 160 10.49 5.53 -4.56
C PRO A 160 11.31 5.47 -3.27
N GLY A 161 11.93 6.58 -2.89
CA GLY A 161 12.74 6.67 -1.67
C GLY A 161 13.11 8.12 -1.33
N PRO A 162 13.95 8.36 -0.31
CA PRO A 162 14.35 9.71 0.09
C PRO A 162 14.93 10.55 -1.06
N TRP A 163 15.66 9.91 -1.98
CA TRP A 163 16.20 10.54 -3.19
C TRP A 163 15.15 11.13 -4.13
N CYS A 164 13.86 10.75 -4.01
CA CYS A 164 12.80 11.33 -4.82
C CYS A 164 12.64 12.84 -4.62
N THR A 165 13.11 13.41 -3.50
CA THR A 165 13.08 14.87 -3.27
C THR A 165 13.89 15.64 -4.31
N PHE A 166 14.97 15.05 -4.83
CA PHE A 166 15.84 15.66 -5.83
C PHE A 166 15.52 15.22 -7.27
N CYS A 167 14.56 14.29 -7.44
CA CYS A 167 14.23 13.73 -8.74
C CYS A 167 13.43 14.74 -9.59
N ARG A 168 13.91 15.05 -10.80
CA ARG A 168 13.21 15.96 -11.74
C ARG A 168 11.86 15.43 -12.20
N ALA A 169 11.67 14.11 -12.19
CA ALA A 169 10.41 13.47 -12.53
C ALA A 169 9.47 13.28 -11.33
N SER A 170 9.86 13.74 -10.13
CA SER A 170 9.21 13.38 -8.87
C SER A 170 7.73 13.77 -8.78
N SER A 171 7.30 14.82 -9.49
CA SER A 171 5.90 15.26 -9.57
C SER A 171 5.04 14.43 -10.53
N ARG A 172 5.66 13.70 -11.46
CA ARG A 172 4.99 12.90 -12.50
C ARG A 172 5.37 11.42 -12.49
N CYS A 173 6.08 10.97 -11.45
CA CYS A 173 6.57 9.60 -11.32
C CYS A 173 5.41 8.69 -10.88
N ARG A 174 5.02 7.72 -11.73
CA ARG A 174 3.97 6.74 -11.42
C ARG A 174 4.28 5.94 -10.16
N ALA A 175 5.49 5.39 -10.05
CA ALA A 175 5.89 4.59 -8.89
C ALA A 175 5.78 5.39 -7.58
N ARG A 176 6.15 6.68 -7.59
CA ARG A 176 6.00 7.54 -6.41
C ARG A 176 4.54 7.82 -6.07
N ALA A 177 3.69 8.02 -7.09
CA ALA A 177 2.26 8.19 -6.88
C ALA A 177 1.61 6.94 -6.28
N ASP A 178 1.98 5.76 -6.78
CA ASP A 178 1.45 4.48 -6.31
C ASP A 178 1.88 4.21 -4.85
N GLU A 179 3.13 4.51 -4.49
CA GLU A 179 3.62 4.38 -3.10
C GLU A 179 2.90 5.35 -2.14
N ASN A 180 2.71 6.60 -2.55
CA ASN A 180 1.95 7.57 -1.75
C ASN A 180 0.48 7.18 -1.62
N LEU A 181 -0.13 6.57 -2.64
CA LEU A 181 -1.51 6.10 -2.58
C LEU A 181 -1.68 4.95 -1.57
N LYS A 182 -0.70 4.04 -1.47
CA LYS A 182 -0.71 2.99 -0.42
C LYS A 182 -0.69 3.61 0.98
N LEU A 183 0.17 4.61 1.20
CA LEU A 183 0.23 5.33 2.47
C LEU A 183 -1.11 6.01 2.80
N ALA A 184 -1.72 6.66 1.81
CA ALA A 184 -3.04 7.26 1.95
C ALA A 184 -4.11 6.18 2.26
N GLN A 185 -4.10 5.02 1.62
CA GLN A 185 -5.02 3.93 1.94
C GLN A 185 -4.87 3.41 3.37
N MET A 186 -3.68 3.52 3.97
CA MET A 186 -3.46 3.14 5.37
C MET A 186 -3.96 4.22 6.35
N GLU A 187 -3.81 5.50 5.99
CA GLU A 187 -4.28 6.66 6.79
C GLU A 187 -5.80 6.85 6.69
N PHE A 188 -6.38 6.58 5.51
CA PHE A 188 -7.83 6.59 5.24
C PHE A 188 -8.45 5.20 5.33
N LYS A 189 -7.96 4.34 6.23
CA LYS A 189 -8.67 3.09 6.52
C LYS A 189 -10.06 3.45 7.02
N MET A 190 -11.08 3.15 6.21
CA MET A 190 -12.47 3.32 6.62
C MET A 190 -12.70 2.51 7.91
N PRO A 191 -13.46 3.06 8.87
CA PRO A 191 -13.84 2.32 10.06
C PRO A 191 -14.38 0.93 9.68
N PRO A 192 -14.16 -0.09 10.53
CA PRO A 192 -14.60 -1.45 10.22
C PRO A 192 -16.12 -1.57 10.11
N LEU A 193 -16.86 -0.59 10.64
CA LEU A 193 -18.31 -0.49 10.58
C LEU A 193 -18.72 0.70 9.70
N LEU A 194 -19.83 0.54 8.99
CA LEU A 194 -20.47 1.65 8.30
C LEU A 194 -21.08 2.59 9.33
N THR A 195 -20.95 3.89 9.10
CA THR A 195 -21.67 4.92 9.85
C THR A 195 -23.16 4.92 9.49
N ASP A 196 -23.99 5.45 10.38
CA ASP A 196 -25.43 5.59 10.13
C ASP A 196 -25.73 6.36 8.84
N SER A 197 -24.96 7.42 8.54
CA SER A 197 -25.09 8.18 7.29
C SER A 197 -24.83 7.32 6.05
N GLU A 198 -23.83 6.44 6.09
CA GLU A 198 -23.54 5.52 4.99
C GLU A 198 -24.64 4.46 4.84
N ILE A 199 -25.18 3.98 5.96
CA ILE A 199 -26.33 3.05 5.96
C ILE A 199 -27.57 3.73 5.35
N GLU A 200 -27.85 4.98 5.72
CA GLU A 200 -28.96 5.76 5.18
C GLU A 200 -28.83 5.96 3.66
N GLU A 201 -27.64 6.33 3.17
CA GLU A 201 -27.37 6.45 1.73
C GLU A 201 -27.60 5.13 1.00
N VAL A 202 -27.08 4.01 1.54
CA VAL A 202 -27.31 2.67 0.98
C VAL A 202 -28.80 2.36 0.93
N LEU A 203 -29.58 2.66 1.97
CA LEU A 203 -31.02 2.43 2.02
C LEU A 203 -31.78 3.19 0.93
N THR A 204 -31.28 4.36 0.48
CA THR A 204 -31.90 5.09 -0.64
C THR A 204 -31.68 4.42 -2.00
N ILE A 205 -30.53 3.77 -2.20
CA ILE A 205 -30.13 3.16 -3.49
C ILE A 205 -30.58 1.68 -3.56
N LEU A 206 -30.68 1.01 -2.41
CA LEU A 206 -30.93 -0.42 -2.29
C LEU A 206 -32.16 -0.92 -3.07
N PRO A 207 -33.32 -0.21 -3.12
CA PRO A 207 -34.47 -0.67 -3.88
C PRO A 207 -34.19 -0.82 -5.37
N ASP A 208 -33.49 0.15 -5.97
CA ASP A 208 -33.17 0.14 -7.40
C ASP A 208 -32.07 -0.89 -7.72
N LEU A 209 -31.04 -0.97 -6.87
CA LEU A 209 -29.99 -1.99 -6.99
C LEU A 209 -30.58 -3.42 -6.94
N THR A 210 -31.48 -3.67 -6.00
CA THR A 210 -32.16 -4.97 -5.86
C THR A 210 -33.04 -5.26 -7.07
N LYS A 211 -33.75 -4.25 -7.57
CA LYS A 211 -34.57 -4.37 -8.77
C LYS A 211 -33.71 -4.74 -9.98
N TRP A 212 -32.63 -4.01 -10.22
CA TRP A 212 -31.69 -4.28 -11.31
C TRP A 212 -31.06 -5.67 -11.20
N ALA A 213 -30.64 -6.10 -10.01
CA ALA A 213 -30.10 -7.45 -9.79
C ALA A 213 -31.13 -8.55 -10.15
N ASN A 214 -32.41 -8.34 -9.81
CA ASN A 214 -33.49 -9.25 -10.21
C ASN A 214 -33.73 -9.23 -11.72
N GLU A 215 -33.70 -8.05 -12.36
CA GLU A 215 -33.82 -7.92 -13.81
C GLU A 215 -32.69 -8.65 -14.55
N ILE A 216 -31.44 -8.54 -14.07
CA ILE A 216 -30.29 -9.29 -14.59
C ILE A 216 -30.51 -10.80 -14.44
N THR A 217 -31.02 -11.25 -13.29
CA THR A 217 -31.32 -12.68 -13.06
C THR A 217 -32.37 -13.19 -14.05
N VAL A 218 -33.45 -12.43 -14.26
CA VAL A 218 -34.50 -12.76 -15.23
C VAL A 218 -33.94 -12.82 -16.64
N TYR A 219 -33.20 -11.81 -17.06
CA TYR A 219 -32.58 -11.75 -18.38
C TYR A 219 -31.61 -12.92 -18.62
N ALA A 220 -30.70 -13.18 -17.68
CA ALA A 220 -29.72 -14.26 -17.81
C ALA A 220 -30.40 -15.63 -17.88
N THR A 221 -31.48 -15.84 -17.11
CA THR A 221 -32.28 -17.07 -17.12
C THR A 221 -33.00 -17.23 -18.45
N ASP A 222 -33.68 -16.19 -18.93
CA ASP A 222 -34.39 -16.20 -20.21
C ASP A 222 -33.44 -16.47 -21.39
N ALA A 223 -32.29 -15.80 -21.43
CA ALA A 223 -31.26 -16.02 -22.43
C ALA A 223 -30.76 -17.48 -22.44
N ALA A 224 -30.62 -18.10 -21.27
CA ALA A 224 -30.17 -19.48 -21.17
C ALA A 224 -31.24 -20.50 -21.55
N VAL A 225 -32.49 -20.31 -21.08
CA VAL A 225 -33.59 -21.26 -21.28
C VAL A 225 -34.20 -21.16 -22.67
N ASN A 226 -34.47 -19.94 -23.15
CA ASN A 226 -35.23 -19.70 -24.38
C ASN A 226 -34.35 -19.41 -25.59
N HIS A 227 -33.13 -18.92 -25.38
CA HIS A 227 -32.21 -18.51 -26.46
C HIS A 227 -30.92 -19.35 -26.53
N GLY A 228 -30.77 -20.36 -25.66
CA GLY A 228 -29.65 -21.31 -25.70
C GLY A 228 -28.28 -20.71 -25.34
N LYS A 229 -28.25 -19.56 -24.65
CA LYS A 229 -26.99 -18.91 -24.23
C LYS A 229 -26.39 -19.60 -23.01
N GLU A 230 -25.10 -19.93 -23.08
CA GLU A 230 -24.34 -20.43 -21.93
C GLU A 230 -23.63 -19.30 -21.19
N TRP A 231 -23.75 -19.30 -19.85
CA TRP A 231 -23.04 -18.38 -18.97
C TRP A 231 -21.96 -19.14 -18.19
N HIS A 232 -20.71 -18.69 -18.29
CA HIS A 232 -19.58 -19.36 -17.64
C HIS A 232 -19.77 -19.45 -16.12
N GLY A 233 -19.65 -20.67 -15.57
CA GLY A 233 -19.85 -20.94 -14.14
C GLY A 233 -21.29 -21.22 -13.71
N PHE A 234 -22.27 -21.15 -14.63
CA PHE A 234 -23.68 -21.39 -14.34
C PHE A 234 -24.23 -22.55 -15.17
N LYS A 235 -25.23 -23.26 -14.63
CA LYS A 235 -25.96 -24.32 -15.35
C LYS A 235 -27.47 -24.17 -15.15
N VAL A 236 -28.24 -24.48 -16.19
CA VAL A 236 -29.71 -24.56 -16.10
C VAL A 236 -30.11 -25.92 -15.55
N VAL A 237 -31.00 -25.94 -14.55
CA VAL A 237 -31.54 -27.16 -13.94
C VAL A 237 -33.05 -27.04 -13.79
N GLU A 238 -33.75 -28.17 -13.72
CA GLU A 238 -35.17 -28.16 -13.38
C GLU A 238 -35.39 -27.62 -11.96
N GLY A 239 -36.40 -26.76 -11.81
CA GLY A 239 -36.84 -26.28 -10.52
C GLY A 239 -37.34 -27.43 -9.63
N ARG A 240 -37.44 -27.17 -8.32
CA ARG A 240 -37.89 -28.16 -7.35
C ARG A 240 -39.34 -28.59 -7.63
N SER A 241 -39.53 -29.81 -8.12
CA SER A 241 -40.87 -30.41 -8.29
C SER A 241 -41.46 -30.83 -6.94
N VAL A 242 -42.73 -30.53 -6.71
CA VAL A 242 -43.49 -30.96 -5.53
C VAL A 242 -44.45 -32.07 -5.94
N ARG A 243 -44.41 -33.21 -5.23
CA ARG A 243 -45.32 -34.33 -5.49
C ARG A 243 -46.76 -33.91 -5.21
N LYS A 244 -47.66 -34.23 -6.14
CA LYS A 244 -49.11 -34.07 -6.01
C LYS A 244 -49.78 -35.43 -6.20
N TYR A 245 -50.92 -35.67 -5.55
CA TYR A 245 -51.72 -36.86 -5.81
C TYR A 245 -52.27 -36.82 -7.23
N LYS A 246 -52.16 -37.94 -7.94
CA LYS A 246 -52.62 -38.06 -9.33
C LYS A 246 -54.15 -38.17 -9.42
N ASP A 247 -54.74 -38.86 -8.47
CA ASP A 247 -56.18 -39.03 -8.30
C ASP A 247 -56.46 -39.13 -6.80
N GLU A 248 -57.05 -38.07 -6.25
CA GLU A 248 -57.29 -37.97 -4.81
C GLU A 248 -58.33 -38.99 -4.31
N ASN A 249 -59.27 -39.41 -5.17
CA ASN A 249 -60.30 -40.39 -4.80
C ASN A 249 -59.70 -41.80 -4.72
N ALA A 250 -58.92 -42.19 -5.72
CA ALA A 250 -58.23 -43.48 -5.71
C ALA A 250 -57.21 -43.58 -4.57
N VAL A 251 -56.56 -42.45 -4.23
CA VAL A 251 -55.67 -42.35 -3.07
C VAL A 251 -56.46 -42.49 -1.77
N ALA A 252 -57.60 -41.80 -1.64
CA ALA A 252 -58.45 -41.88 -0.46
C ALA A 252 -59.01 -43.28 -0.23
N GLU A 253 -59.54 -43.94 -1.26
CA GLU A 253 -60.04 -45.32 -1.18
C GLU A 253 -58.94 -46.29 -0.71
N LYS A 254 -57.76 -46.24 -1.34
CA LYS A 254 -56.63 -47.09 -0.96
C LYS A 254 -56.17 -46.80 0.47
N ALA A 255 -56.09 -45.53 0.86
CA ALA A 255 -55.68 -45.16 2.22
C ALA A 255 -56.67 -45.66 3.27
N VAL A 256 -57.98 -45.56 3.02
CA VAL A 256 -59.02 -46.10 3.91
C VAL A 256 -58.98 -47.63 3.98
N ILE A 257 -58.87 -48.32 2.83
CA ILE A 257 -58.75 -49.80 2.78
C ILE A 257 -57.51 -50.28 3.54
N SER A 258 -56.41 -49.53 3.46
CA SER A 258 -55.17 -49.82 4.21
C SER A 258 -55.23 -49.43 5.69
N GLY A 259 -56.40 -49.03 6.20
CA GLY A 259 -56.63 -48.79 7.62
C GLY A 259 -56.24 -47.41 8.12
N TYR A 260 -55.85 -46.48 7.23
CA TYR A 260 -55.59 -45.09 7.61
C TYR A 260 -56.91 -44.33 7.80
N LYS A 261 -57.01 -43.61 8.92
CA LYS A 261 -58.14 -42.73 9.26
C LYS A 261 -57.67 -41.27 9.20
N ASP A 262 -58.60 -40.33 9.07
CA ASP A 262 -58.31 -38.88 9.01
C ASP A 262 -57.42 -38.43 7.83
N ILE A 263 -57.63 -39.04 6.66
CA ILE A 263 -56.87 -38.78 5.42
C ILE A 263 -57.15 -37.41 4.77
N TYR A 264 -58.10 -36.65 5.31
CA TYR A 264 -58.46 -35.31 4.86
C TYR A 264 -58.12 -34.26 5.92
N ARG A 265 -57.58 -33.13 5.48
CA ARG A 265 -57.35 -31.99 6.38
C ARG A 265 -58.64 -31.21 6.55
N LYS A 266 -59.24 -31.24 7.74
CA LYS A 266 -60.36 -30.34 8.11
C LYS A 266 -59.79 -29.01 8.57
N SER A 267 -60.15 -27.92 7.90
CA SER A 267 -59.83 -26.55 8.33
C SER A 267 -61.11 -25.73 8.43
N LEU A 268 -61.08 -24.68 9.26
CA LEU A 268 -62.13 -23.67 9.23
C LEU A 268 -62.18 -23.03 7.84
N ILE A 269 -63.38 -22.72 7.37
CA ILE A 269 -63.56 -21.95 6.13
C ILE A 269 -63.01 -20.53 6.32
N PRO A 270 -62.60 -19.85 5.23
CA PRO A 270 -62.13 -18.48 5.28
C PRO A 270 -63.12 -17.56 5.99
N MET A 271 -62.61 -16.53 6.67
CA MET A 271 -63.40 -15.63 7.53
C MET A 271 -64.64 -15.06 6.81
N THR A 272 -64.47 -14.71 5.53
CA THR A 272 -65.53 -14.16 4.68
C THR A 272 -66.61 -15.18 4.33
N GLU A 273 -66.26 -16.45 4.16
CA GLU A 273 -67.22 -17.53 3.95
C GLU A 273 -67.94 -17.90 5.25
N MET A 274 -67.25 -17.92 6.39
CA MET A 274 -67.86 -18.11 7.71
C MET A 274 -68.90 -17.01 8.01
N GLN A 275 -68.57 -15.75 7.69
CA GLN A 275 -69.50 -14.63 7.81
C GLN A 275 -70.73 -14.76 6.91
N LYS A 276 -70.57 -15.27 5.69
CA LYS A 276 -71.70 -15.52 4.78
C LYS A 276 -72.59 -16.66 5.28
N LEU A 277 -72.00 -17.73 5.83
CA LEU A 277 -72.72 -18.89 6.35
C LEU A 277 -73.58 -18.54 7.57
N MET A 278 -73.02 -17.78 8.51
CA MET A 278 -73.69 -17.47 9.78
C MET A 278 -74.51 -16.18 9.73
N GLY A 279 -74.22 -15.29 8.76
CA GLY A 279 -74.70 -13.91 8.72
C GLY A 279 -73.86 -13.01 9.65
N LYS A 280 -73.57 -11.78 9.23
CA LYS A 280 -72.65 -10.87 9.94
C LYS A 280 -72.99 -10.66 11.42
N THR A 281 -74.28 -10.54 11.76
CA THR A 281 -74.73 -10.31 13.13
C THR A 281 -74.44 -11.49 14.06
N LYS A 282 -74.83 -12.71 13.66
CA LYS A 282 -74.55 -13.92 14.44
C LYS A 282 -73.06 -14.29 14.45
N PHE A 283 -72.35 -14.00 13.37
CA PHE A 283 -70.91 -14.19 13.29
C PHE A 283 -70.19 -13.35 14.37
N GLU A 284 -70.53 -12.07 14.49
CA GLU A 284 -69.91 -11.19 15.49
C GLU A 284 -70.34 -11.57 16.91
N GLU A 285 -71.62 -11.89 17.13
CA GLU A 285 -72.14 -12.31 18.45
C GLU A 285 -71.47 -13.60 18.97
N ILE A 286 -71.27 -14.59 18.10
CA ILE A 286 -70.79 -15.92 18.49
C ILE A 286 -69.26 -16.03 18.44
N LEU A 287 -68.63 -15.45 17.41
CA LEU A 287 -67.21 -15.65 17.12
C LEU A 287 -66.36 -14.38 17.30
N GLY A 288 -66.97 -13.19 17.47
CA GLY A 288 -66.23 -11.92 17.57
C GLY A 288 -65.17 -11.93 18.68
N ASN A 289 -65.53 -12.46 19.85
CA ASN A 289 -64.62 -12.58 21.00
C ASN A 289 -63.50 -13.63 20.79
N LEU A 290 -63.55 -14.43 19.73
CA LEU A 290 -62.57 -15.46 19.38
C LEU A 290 -61.68 -15.04 18.20
N ILE A 291 -61.87 -13.85 17.64
CA ILE A 291 -61.11 -13.34 16.50
C ILE A 291 -60.09 -12.30 16.99
N TYR A 292 -58.82 -12.57 16.75
CA TYR A 292 -57.73 -11.64 17.02
C TYR A 292 -57.13 -11.13 15.71
N LYS A 293 -57.02 -9.80 15.57
CA LYS A 293 -56.28 -9.17 14.48
C LYS A 293 -54.88 -8.79 15.00
N PRO A 294 -53.82 -9.56 14.68
CA PRO A 294 -52.48 -9.19 15.08
C PRO A 294 -52.06 -7.86 14.45
N PRO A 295 -51.27 -7.02 15.15
CA PRO A 295 -50.61 -5.88 14.52
C PRO A 295 -49.70 -6.38 13.40
N GLY A 296 -49.68 -5.66 12.27
CA GLY A 296 -48.76 -5.94 11.18
C GLY A 296 -47.31 -5.79 11.65
N LYS A 297 -46.40 -6.62 11.12
CA LYS A 297 -44.97 -6.52 11.45
C LYS A 297 -44.43 -5.11 11.08
N PRO A 298 -43.68 -4.44 11.98
CA PRO A 298 -42.99 -3.21 11.63
C PRO A 298 -42.11 -3.41 10.40
N THR A 299 -42.18 -2.47 9.47
CA THR A 299 -41.36 -2.47 8.24
C THR A 299 -40.78 -1.07 8.10
N LEU A 300 -39.46 -0.96 8.04
CA LEU A 300 -38.78 0.31 7.79
C LEU A 300 -39.00 0.70 6.32
N VAL A 301 -39.51 1.91 6.09
CA VAL A 301 -39.86 2.41 4.77
C VAL A 301 -39.45 3.88 4.63
N PRO A 302 -39.20 4.39 3.42
CA PRO A 302 -38.86 5.80 3.21
C PRO A 302 -39.96 6.75 3.68
N ASN A 303 -39.61 7.99 4.05
CA ASN A 303 -40.56 9.03 4.48
C ASN A 303 -41.62 9.40 3.42
N SER A 304 -41.42 9.01 2.16
CA SER A 304 -42.41 9.16 1.08
C SER A 304 -43.55 8.14 1.16
N ASP A 305 -43.43 7.09 1.98
CA ASP A 305 -44.50 6.12 2.20
C ASP A 305 -45.68 6.81 2.91
N LYS A 306 -46.90 6.59 2.39
CA LYS A 306 -48.11 7.28 2.89
C LYS A 306 -48.58 6.78 4.25
N ARG A 307 -48.06 5.66 4.74
CA ARG A 307 -48.45 5.09 6.04
C ARG A 307 -47.86 5.94 7.16
N PRO A 308 -48.63 6.24 8.22
CA PRO A 308 -48.12 7.00 9.35
C PRO A 308 -47.02 6.21 10.05
N ALA A 309 -45.98 6.92 10.51
CA ALA A 309 -44.91 6.34 11.31
C ALA A 309 -45.48 5.70 12.57
N MET A 310 -45.01 4.49 12.89
CA MET A 310 -45.39 3.79 14.12
C MET A 310 -44.62 4.42 15.30
N ASN A 311 -45.31 4.73 16.41
CA ASN A 311 -44.65 5.12 17.65
C ASN A 311 -44.05 3.86 18.30
N VAL A 312 -42.72 3.76 18.32
CA VAL A 312 -42.00 2.55 18.73
C VAL A 312 -41.55 2.59 20.21
N ALA A 313 -41.96 3.61 20.98
CA ALA A 313 -41.47 3.84 22.34
C ALA A 313 -42.01 2.87 23.43
N ASP A 314 -43.07 2.10 23.17
CA ASP A 314 -43.78 1.33 24.23
C ASP A 314 -43.73 -0.22 24.10
N ALA A 315 -42.83 -0.78 23.32
CA ALA A 315 -42.70 -2.24 23.18
C ALA A 315 -41.32 -2.75 23.63
N LYS A 316 -41.17 -3.05 24.94
CA LYS A 316 -40.13 -3.89 25.58
C LYS A 316 -38.92 -4.27 24.69
N ASN A 317 -38.09 -3.30 24.34
CA ASN A 317 -36.77 -3.51 23.73
C ASN A 317 -35.76 -2.57 24.40
N GLU A 318 -35.74 -2.58 25.74
CA GLU A 318 -34.75 -1.87 26.56
C GLU A 318 -33.40 -2.62 26.68
N PHE A 319 -33.19 -3.70 25.94
CA PHE A 319 -31.90 -4.38 25.87
C PHE A 319 -31.56 -4.73 24.43
N ASN A 320 -30.97 -3.75 23.75
CA ASN A 320 -29.85 -3.90 22.83
C ASN A 320 -29.42 -2.48 22.50
N GLU A 321 -28.58 -1.90 23.36
CA GLU A 321 -27.72 -0.80 22.92
C GLU A 321 -26.96 -1.29 21.69
N ILE A 322 -27.29 -0.72 20.53
CA ILE A 322 -26.43 -0.83 19.36
C ILE A 322 -25.25 0.06 19.70
N MET A 323 -24.19 -0.56 20.23
CA MET A 323 -22.91 0.10 20.43
C MET A 323 -22.35 0.45 19.04
N GLU A 324 -22.48 1.72 18.66
CA GLU A 324 -21.69 2.31 17.58
C GLU A 324 -20.21 2.08 17.93
N GLY A 325 -19.49 1.39 17.04
CA GLY A 325 -18.06 1.15 17.11
C GLY A 325 -17.36 1.70 15.88
#